data_AF-A0A3D1DKQ5-F1
#
_entry.id   AF-A0A3D1DKQ5-F1
#
_cell.length_a   1.000
_cell.length_b   1.000
_cell.length_c   1.000
_cell.angle_alpha   90.00
_cell.angle_beta   90.00
_cell.angle_gamma   90.00
#
_symmetry.space_group_name_H-M   'P 1'
#
loop_
_entity.id
_entity.type
_entity.pdbx_description
1 polymer ?
#
loop_
_entity_poly.entity_id
_entity_poly.type
_entity_poly.pdbx_seq_one_letter_code
_entity_poly.pdbx_strand_id
1 'polypeptide(L)'
;EDDNIESHFHVYIKRPPDLQRGLDLYVRGGLTLPGESKFQDRRALGALIAEEEPICAFLGDAENAAHTLWTSHTEKLTKNWRGSQTTVTLIKKAVVQLYDLLAEVTEEKSEDALLNFFWFDQPDSGRNRRRNNPRPPGPVPALTPPPSLFSINKVQSGFTLTGTDALSEKDLPCELKVEVTYDTSRGNPYSRYSTLDFRAGKGGNVEISTKSAVSVISTKGNSWQFSIKELPFRMTIKGFDANRDLRIRTSPS
;
A
#
# COMPACT_ATOMS: atom_id res chain seq x y z
N GLU A 1 22.29 -26.13 6.96
CA GLU A 1 20.88 -25.86 7.27
C GLU A 1 20.59 -24.39 7.06
N ASP A 2 19.33 -23.98 6.86
CA ASP A 2 18.97 -22.56 6.96
C ASP A 2 18.99 -22.18 8.46
N ASP A 3 20.05 -21.53 8.90
CA ASP A 3 20.19 -21.02 10.28
C ASP A 3 19.25 -19.82 10.49
N ASN A 4 17.96 -20.10 10.61
CA ASN A 4 16.96 -19.11 10.94
C ASN A 4 16.99 -18.90 12.46
N ILE A 5 17.33 -17.68 12.90
CA ILE A 5 17.42 -17.33 14.32
C ILE A 5 16.11 -16.67 14.75
N GLU A 6 15.45 -17.24 15.76
CA GLU A 6 14.24 -16.67 16.34
C GLU A 6 14.60 -15.57 17.34
N SER A 7 13.88 -14.45 17.27
CA SER A 7 13.99 -13.35 18.23
C SER A 7 12.76 -12.45 18.13
N HIS A 8 12.58 -11.56 19.11
CA HIS A 8 11.44 -10.65 19.16
C HIS A 8 11.82 -9.26 19.68
N PHE A 9 10.87 -8.33 19.55
CA PHE A 9 10.91 -7.00 20.14
C PHE A 9 9.52 -6.64 20.65
N HIS A 10 9.44 -5.72 21.60
CA HIS A 10 8.19 -5.25 22.16
C HIS A 10 7.83 -3.87 21.60
N VAL A 11 6.52 -3.66 21.41
CA VAL A 11 5.95 -2.37 21.04
C VAL A 11 4.87 -2.03 22.04
N TYR A 12 4.94 -0.81 22.57
CA TYR A 12 3.99 -0.29 23.56
C TYR A 12 3.34 0.97 23.01
N ILE A 13 2.03 1.11 23.26
CA ILE A 13 1.27 2.31 22.92
C ILE A 13 0.37 2.68 24.09
N LYS A 14 0.30 3.98 24.37
CA LYS A 14 -0.62 4.57 25.33
C LYS A 14 -1.18 5.88 24.78
N ARG A 15 -2.48 6.10 24.90
CA ARG A 15 -3.14 7.37 24.53
C ARG A 15 -3.66 8.08 25.79
N PRO A 16 -2.87 8.97 26.41
CA PRO A 16 -3.37 9.83 27.48
C PRO A 16 -4.42 10.82 26.94
N PRO A 17 -5.48 11.16 27.71
CA PRO A 17 -6.54 12.06 27.26
C PRO A 17 -6.03 13.45 26.87
N ASP A 18 -5.10 14.01 27.65
CA ASP A 18 -4.65 15.39 27.53
C ASP A 18 -3.41 15.56 26.62
N LEU A 19 -3.02 14.51 25.90
CA LEU A 19 -1.83 14.55 25.07
C LEU A 19 -2.04 15.47 23.85
N GLN A 20 -1.24 16.53 23.80
CA GLN A 20 -1.28 17.52 22.72
C GLN A 20 -0.45 17.10 21.50
N ARG A 21 0.64 16.36 21.73
CA ARG A 21 1.56 15.92 20.67
C ARG A 21 2.08 14.51 20.98
N GLY A 22 2.22 13.70 19.93
CA GLY A 22 2.81 12.37 20.04
C GLY A 22 4.27 12.40 20.41
N LEU A 23 4.68 11.36 21.14
CA LEU A 23 6.09 11.07 21.39
C LEU A 23 6.32 9.59 21.15
N ASP A 24 7.42 9.27 20.49
CA ASP A 24 7.90 7.91 20.34
C ASP A 24 9.35 7.73 20.80
N LEU A 25 9.63 6.53 21.30
CA LEU A 25 10.92 6.13 21.85
C LEU A 25 11.37 4.80 21.20
N TYR A 26 12.63 4.70 20.82
CA TYR A 26 13.22 3.48 20.27
C TYR A 26 14.45 3.10 21.08
N VAL A 27 14.43 1.88 21.64
CA VAL A 27 15.47 1.35 22.51
C VAL A 27 16.00 0.04 21.96
N ARG A 28 17.33 -0.09 21.92
CA ARG A 28 18.03 -1.34 21.59
C ARG A 28 19.14 -1.59 22.60
N GLY A 29 19.11 -2.73 23.28
CA GLY A 29 20.19 -3.15 24.19
C GLY A 29 20.54 -2.08 25.24
N GLY A 30 19.53 -1.36 25.75
CA GLY A 30 19.70 -0.26 26.71
C GLY A 30 20.11 1.09 26.11
N LEU A 31 20.31 1.20 24.79
CA LEU A 31 20.62 2.45 24.10
C LEU A 31 19.36 3.02 23.44
N THR A 32 19.12 4.32 23.64
CA THR A 32 18.06 5.05 22.95
C THR A 32 18.54 5.57 21.60
N LEU A 33 17.71 5.50 20.56
CA LEU A 33 17.98 6.08 19.24
C LEU A 33 17.24 7.42 19.09
N PRO A 34 17.83 8.56 19.48
CA PRO A 34 17.13 9.85 19.54
C PRO A 34 16.76 10.44 18.18
N GLY A 35 17.38 9.96 17.10
CA GLY A 35 17.06 10.36 15.73
C GLY A 35 15.88 9.59 15.13
N GLU A 36 15.43 8.51 15.76
CA GLU A 36 14.19 7.86 15.38
C GLU A 36 13.00 8.59 16.01
N SER A 37 12.28 9.34 15.18
CA SER A 37 10.94 9.80 15.48
C SER A 37 10.03 9.57 14.28
N LYS A 38 8.83 9.07 14.54
CA LYS A 38 7.83 8.62 13.56
C LYS A 38 6.41 9.02 13.94
N PHE A 39 6.15 9.33 15.21
CA PHE A 39 4.80 9.64 15.68
C PHE A 39 4.25 10.96 15.14
N GLN A 40 5.08 11.95 14.79
CA GLN A 40 4.63 13.22 14.17
C GLN A 40 3.36 13.78 14.85
N ASP A 41 2.22 13.83 14.14
CA ASP A 41 0.95 14.39 14.62
C ASP A 41 0.06 13.39 15.39
N ARG A 42 0.47 12.12 15.51
CA ARG A 42 -0.28 11.07 16.20
C ARG A 42 -0.36 11.39 17.69
N ARG A 43 -1.55 11.35 18.28
CA ARG A 43 -1.77 11.72 19.69
C ARG A 43 -1.62 10.51 20.62
N ALA A 44 -0.43 9.90 20.64
CA ALA A 44 -0.08 8.82 21.58
C ALA A 44 1.37 8.87 22.04
N LEU A 45 1.66 8.10 23.09
CA LEU A 45 3.00 7.71 23.50
C LEU A 45 3.30 6.33 22.92
N GLY A 46 4.38 6.20 22.18
CA GLY A 46 4.83 4.95 21.57
C GLY A 46 6.21 4.56 22.06
N ALA A 47 6.48 3.27 22.22
CA ALA A 47 7.82 2.78 22.47
C ALA A 47 8.09 1.48 21.72
N LEU A 48 9.29 1.36 21.16
CA LEU A 48 9.85 0.09 20.68
C LEU A 48 11.03 -0.28 21.56
N ILE A 49 11.03 -1.51 22.07
CA ILE A 49 12.09 -2.03 22.93
C ILE A 49 12.58 -3.36 22.35
N ALA A 50 13.85 -3.39 21.97
CA ALA A 50 14.57 -4.58 21.52
C ALA A 50 15.69 -4.90 22.52
N GLU A 51 15.61 -6.05 23.17
CA GLU A 51 16.55 -6.44 24.25
C GLU A 51 17.23 -7.79 24.00
N GLU A 52 16.63 -8.67 23.19
CA GLU A 52 17.25 -9.94 22.87
C GLU A 52 18.48 -9.77 21.99
N GLU A 53 19.46 -10.65 22.20
CA GLU A 53 20.75 -10.52 21.54
C GLU A 53 20.68 -10.61 20.00
N PRO A 54 19.91 -11.52 19.36
CA PRO A 54 19.86 -11.59 17.91
C PRO A 54 19.26 -10.32 17.27
N ILE A 55 18.17 -9.79 17.82
CA ILE A 55 17.56 -8.55 17.33
C ILE A 55 18.44 -7.33 17.62
N CYS A 56 19.16 -7.32 18.75
CA CYS A 56 20.12 -6.28 19.08
C CYS A 56 21.31 -6.28 18.13
N ALA A 57 21.85 -7.44 17.78
CA ALA A 57 22.92 -7.58 16.80
C ALA A 57 22.44 -7.11 15.41
N PHE A 58 21.26 -7.58 14.97
CA PHE A 58 20.65 -7.18 13.70
C PHE A 58 20.43 -5.67 13.59
N LEU A 59 19.81 -5.07 14.60
CA LEU A 59 19.53 -3.63 14.64
C LEU A 59 20.81 -2.81 14.86
N GLY A 60 21.81 -3.35 15.56
CA GLY A 60 23.13 -2.72 15.70
C GLY A 60 23.85 -2.58 14.36
N ASP A 61 23.76 -3.59 13.49
CA ASP A 61 24.27 -3.51 12.11
C ASP A 61 23.47 -2.54 11.24
N ALA A 62 22.23 -2.22 11.61
CA ALA A 62 21.38 -1.25 10.92
C ALA A 62 21.66 0.21 11.31
N GLU A 63 22.33 0.47 12.43
CA GLU A 63 22.56 1.83 12.91
C GLU A 63 23.44 2.66 11.96
N ASN A 64 23.14 3.95 11.87
CA ASN A 64 24.05 4.91 11.25
C ASN A 64 25.32 5.09 12.10
N ALA A 65 26.35 5.72 11.54
CA ALA A 65 27.62 5.95 12.25
C ALA A 65 27.49 6.77 13.55
N ALA A 66 26.41 7.54 13.70
CA ALA A 66 26.12 8.32 14.90
C ALA A 66 25.30 7.55 15.95
N HIS A 67 24.89 6.30 15.68
CA HIS A 67 24.03 5.50 16.55
C HIS A 67 22.72 6.21 16.95
N THR A 68 22.21 7.08 16.08
CA THR A 68 21.01 7.89 16.34
C THR A 68 19.78 7.37 15.63
N LEU A 69 19.95 6.64 14.52
CA LEU A 69 18.85 6.12 13.72
C LEU A 69 19.23 4.81 13.03
N TRP A 70 18.23 4.03 12.63
CA TRP A 70 18.44 2.84 11.81
C TRP A 70 18.34 3.17 10.33
N THR A 71 19.20 2.55 9.53
CA THR A 71 19.20 2.64 8.08
C THR A 71 19.06 1.23 7.51
N SER A 72 18.28 1.09 6.45
CA SER A 72 18.05 -0.22 5.81
C SER A 72 19.18 -0.62 4.86
N HIS A 73 20.14 0.26 4.59
CA HIS A 73 21.13 0.11 3.51
C HIS A 73 22.59 0.14 4.00
N THR A 74 22.88 -0.38 5.19
CA THR A 74 24.28 -0.50 5.64
C THR A 74 24.98 -1.68 4.95
N GLU A 75 26.28 -1.54 4.70
CA GLU A 75 27.13 -2.65 4.20
C GLU A 75 27.16 -3.82 5.19
N LYS A 76 27.05 -3.55 6.50
CA LYS A 76 27.00 -4.58 7.54
C LYS A 76 25.71 -5.41 7.45
N LEU A 77 24.55 -4.76 7.25
CA LEU A 77 23.26 -5.44 7.08
C LEU A 77 23.24 -6.37 5.87
N THR A 78 23.77 -5.92 4.73
CA THR A 78 23.76 -6.72 3.49
C THR A 78 24.77 -7.85 3.54
N LYS A 79 25.87 -7.68 4.29
CA LYS A 79 26.89 -8.71 4.47
C LYS A 79 26.47 -9.80 5.48
N ASN A 80 25.87 -9.41 6.59
CA ASN A 80 25.64 -10.30 7.73
C ASN A 80 24.23 -10.92 7.73
N TRP A 81 23.27 -10.36 7.00
CA TRP A 81 21.85 -10.72 7.13
C TRP A 81 21.12 -10.81 5.77
N ARG A 82 20.18 -11.75 5.66
CA ARG A 82 19.30 -11.93 4.50
C ARG A 82 17.98 -11.19 4.69
N GLY A 83 17.42 -10.60 3.63
CA GLY A 83 16.15 -9.86 3.70
C GLY A 83 16.16 -8.64 4.63
N SER A 84 17.36 -8.16 4.99
CA SER A 84 17.59 -7.19 6.05
C SER A 84 16.87 -5.86 5.85
N GLN A 85 16.81 -5.35 4.62
CA GLN A 85 16.08 -4.12 4.29
C GLN A 85 14.60 -4.19 4.70
N THR A 86 13.92 -5.28 4.36
CA THR A 86 12.49 -5.47 4.65
C THR A 86 12.27 -5.59 6.15
N THR A 87 13.10 -6.37 6.85
CA THR A 87 13.01 -6.58 8.29
C THR A 87 13.27 -5.30 9.09
N VAL A 88 14.32 -4.53 8.75
CA VAL A 88 14.57 -3.21 9.39
C VAL A 88 13.38 -2.28 9.16
N THR A 89 12.85 -2.23 7.93
CA THR A 89 11.72 -1.36 7.61
C THR A 89 10.46 -1.74 8.41
N LEU A 90 10.21 -3.03 8.57
CA LEU A 90 9.10 -3.54 9.39
C LEU A 90 9.25 -3.10 10.84
N ILE A 91 10.42 -3.30 11.45
CA ILE A 91 10.68 -2.93 12.85
C ILE A 91 10.54 -1.42 13.03
N LYS A 92 11.16 -0.62 12.17
CA LYS A 92 11.06 0.86 12.19
C LYS A 92 9.62 1.37 12.15
N LYS A 93 8.73 0.66 11.46
CA LYS A 93 7.34 1.06 11.28
C LYS A 93 6.41 0.45 12.33
N ALA A 94 6.86 -0.48 13.17
CA ALA A 94 5.99 -1.27 14.03
C ALA A 94 5.20 -0.41 15.03
N VAL A 95 5.82 0.62 15.62
CA VAL A 95 5.14 1.53 16.57
C VAL A 95 4.01 2.30 15.89
N VAL A 96 4.28 2.89 14.73
CA VAL A 96 3.27 3.63 13.96
C VAL A 96 2.18 2.70 13.44
N GLN A 97 2.54 1.52 12.93
CA GLN A 97 1.56 0.56 12.42
C GLN A 97 0.65 0.03 13.52
N LEU A 98 1.16 -0.18 14.73
CA LEU A 98 0.33 -0.56 15.86
C LEU A 98 -0.59 0.59 16.28
N TYR A 99 -0.12 1.85 16.24
CA TYR A 99 -0.96 3.01 16.52
C TYR A 99 -2.11 3.10 15.51
N ASP A 100 -1.78 3.05 14.22
CA ASP A 100 -2.75 3.20 13.14
C ASP A 100 -3.79 2.06 13.22
N LEU A 101 -3.36 0.82 13.48
CA LEU A 101 -4.25 -0.33 13.71
C LEU A 101 -5.22 -0.12 14.89
N LEU A 102 -4.73 0.41 16.01
CA LEU A 102 -5.57 0.68 17.19
C LEU A 102 -6.47 1.90 16.99
N ALA A 103 -6.00 2.91 16.24
CA ALA A 103 -6.75 4.13 15.94
C ALA A 103 -7.88 3.87 14.93
N GLU A 104 -7.65 3.03 13.92
CA GLU A 104 -8.66 2.57 12.96
C GLU A 104 -9.82 1.87 13.66
N VAL A 105 -9.55 1.09 14.72
CA VAL A 105 -10.59 0.45 15.55
C VAL A 105 -11.43 1.47 16.32
N THR A 106 -10.96 2.71 16.48
CA THR A 106 -11.62 3.77 17.27
C THR A 106 -12.33 4.86 16.46
N GLU A 107 -12.41 4.75 15.13
CA GLU A 107 -13.03 5.71 14.18
C GLU A 107 -13.24 7.16 14.69
N GLU A 108 -12.26 8.02 14.43
CA GLU A 108 -12.54 9.37 13.94
C GLU A 108 -11.72 9.55 12.66
N LYS A 109 -12.43 9.72 11.53
CA LYS A 109 -11.83 9.96 10.21
C LYS A 109 -10.88 11.16 10.29
N SER A 110 -9.60 10.94 10.03
CA SER A 110 -8.67 11.98 9.61
C SER A 110 -8.31 11.74 8.15
N GLU A 111 -8.77 12.63 7.28
CA GLU A 111 -8.58 12.56 5.83
C GLU A 111 -7.09 12.71 5.41
N ASP A 112 -6.20 13.02 6.36
CA ASP A 112 -4.77 13.27 6.12
C ASP A 112 -3.84 12.07 6.43
N ALA A 113 -4.35 10.98 7.01
CA ALA A 113 -3.50 9.88 7.50
C ALA A 113 -2.74 9.13 6.39
N LEU A 114 -3.23 9.16 5.14
CA LEU A 114 -2.69 8.40 4.01
C LEU A 114 -1.58 9.12 3.23
N LEU A 115 -1.34 10.42 3.48
CA LEU A 115 -0.26 11.16 2.82
C LEU A 115 1.15 10.64 3.20
N ASN A 116 1.27 10.00 4.36
CA ASN A 116 2.55 9.47 4.87
C ASN A 116 2.87 8.04 4.41
N PHE A 117 1.99 7.38 3.63
CA PHE A 117 2.19 6.00 3.19
C PHE A 117 2.97 5.88 1.85
N PHE A 118 3.09 6.96 1.06
CA PHE A 118 3.66 6.92 -0.30
C PHE A 118 4.95 7.76 -0.49
N TRP A 119 5.90 7.70 0.44
CA TRP A 119 7.23 8.29 0.20
C TRP A 119 8.28 7.17 0.27
N PHE A 120 8.83 6.82 -0.89
CA PHE A 120 10.08 6.06 -0.99
C PHE A 120 11.20 7.07 -1.24
N ASP A 121 12.19 7.13 -0.35
CA ASP A 121 13.45 7.78 -0.69
C ASP A 121 14.13 6.96 -1.80
N GLN A 122 14.36 7.61 -2.93
CA GLN A 122 15.29 7.13 -3.94
C GLN A 122 16.67 7.08 -3.29
N PRO A 123 17.45 5.99 -3.43
CA PRO A 123 18.68 5.82 -2.67
C PRO A 123 19.66 6.95 -3.00
N ASP A 124 20.03 7.70 -1.97
CA ASP A 124 20.96 8.82 -2.05
C ASP A 124 22.36 8.27 -2.38
N SER A 125 22.80 8.50 -3.61
CA SER A 125 24.13 8.09 -4.06
C SER A 125 25.19 9.02 -3.49
N GLY A 126 25.76 8.64 -2.35
CA GLY A 126 27.21 8.68 -2.12
C GLY A 126 27.91 10.02 -1.81
N ARG A 127 28.69 9.97 -0.71
CA ARG A 127 30.03 10.56 -0.51
C ARG A 127 30.29 11.96 -1.10
N ASN A 128 30.37 12.94 -0.19
CA ASN A 128 31.05 14.22 -0.40
C ASN A 128 32.52 14.04 -0.80
N ARG A 129 32.79 13.95 -2.10
CA ARG A 129 33.99 14.51 -2.72
C ARG A 129 33.58 15.84 -3.34
N ARG A 130 34.19 16.94 -2.88
CA ARG A 130 34.04 18.26 -3.50
C ARG A 130 34.39 18.13 -4.99
N ARG A 131 33.37 18.20 -5.83
CA ARG A 131 33.48 18.22 -7.28
C ARG A 131 32.71 19.47 -7.73
N ASN A 132 33.34 20.31 -8.55
CA ASN A 132 32.72 21.51 -9.09
C ASN A 132 31.36 21.16 -9.70
N ASN A 133 30.28 21.73 -9.17
CA ASN A 133 28.93 21.47 -9.67
C ASN A 133 28.81 22.01 -11.11
N PRO A 134 28.48 21.16 -12.10
CA PRO A 134 27.88 21.62 -13.33
C PRO A 134 26.53 22.26 -13.02
N ARG A 135 26.13 23.29 -13.78
CA ARG A 135 24.80 23.92 -13.64
C ARG A 135 23.70 22.85 -13.73
N PRO A 136 22.64 22.95 -12.91
CA PRO A 136 21.56 21.97 -12.92
C PRO A 136 20.92 21.87 -14.33
N PRO A 137 20.58 20.65 -14.79
CA PRO A 137 19.74 20.49 -15.98
C PRO A 137 18.43 21.25 -15.75
N GLY A 138 17.91 21.89 -16.80
CA GLY A 138 16.63 22.58 -16.75
C GLY A 138 15.50 21.64 -16.31
N PRO A 139 14.36 22.21 -15.84
CA PRO A 139 13.22 21.43 -15.39
C PRO A 139 12.77 20.43 -16.47
N VAL A 140 12.74 19.15 -16.11
CA VAL A 140 12.18 18.09 -16.95
C VAL A 140 10.66 18.28 -16.93
N PRO A 141 9.97 18.28 -18.09
CA PRO A 141 8.51 18.39 -18.13
C PRO A 141 7.88 17.23 -17.36
N ALA A 142 6.93 17.52 -16.47
CA ALA A 142 6.11 16.50 -15.84
C ALA A 142 5.23 15.85 -16.92
N LEU A 143 5.41 14.55 -17.16
CA LEU A 143 4.50 13.78 -18.01
C LEU A 143 3.18 13.64 -17.26
N THR A 144 2.14 14.32 -17.71
CA THR A 144 0.77 14.08 -17.23
C THR A 144 0.38 12.63 -17.56
N PRO A 145 -0.10 11.83 -16.58
CA PRO A 145 -0.54 10.47 -16.86
C PRO A 145 -1.65 10.50 -17.91
N PRO A 146 -1.68 9.52 -18.83
CA PRO A 146 -2.71 9.47 -19.86
C PRO A 146 -4.10 9.37 -19.20
N PRO A 147 -5.12 10.04 -19.78
CA PRO A 147 -6.45 10.02 -19.21
C PRO A 147 -7.03 8.60 -19.21
N SER A 148 -7.70 8.22 -18.13
CA SER A 148 -8.39 6.91 -18.03
C SER A 148 -9.55 6.87 -19.01
N LEU A 149 -9.64 5.81 -19.82
CA LEU A 149 -10.73 5.58 -20.79
C LEU A 149 -12.06 5.18 -20.12
N PHE A 150 -11.99 4.69 -18.88
CA PHE A 150 -13.13 4.15 -18.16
C PHE A 150 -13.29 4.79 -16.79
N SER A 151 -14.53 5.02 -16.39
CA SER A 151 -14.93 5.53 -15.08
C SER A 151 -15.69 4.46 -14.31
N ILE A 152 -15.39 4.35 -13.02
CA ILE A 152 -16.00 3.40 -12.08
C ILE A 152 -16.69 4.20 -10.99
N ASN A 153 -17.98 3.94 -10.79
CA ASN A 153 -18.78 4.54 -9.73
C ASN A 153 -19.32 3.45 -8.80
N LYS A 154 -19.13 3.60 -7.48
CA LYS A 154 -19.67 2.65 -6.49
C LYS A 154 -21.20 2.72 -6.48
N VAL A 155 -21.84 1.56 -6.33
CA VAL A 155 -23.29 1.44 -6.05
C VAL A 155 -23.50 0.45 -4.90
N GLN A 156 -24.70 0.38 -4.34
CA GLN A 156 -25.00 -0.61 -3.32
C GLN A 156 -24.69 -2.03 -3.83
N SER A 157 -23.86 -2.76 -3.08
CA SER A 157 -23.44 -4.13 -3.39
C SER A 157 -22.77 -4.29 -4.78
N GLY A 158 -22.08 -3.25 -5.27
CA GLY A 158 -21.34 -3.32 -6.53
C GLY A 158 -20.86 -2.00 -7.11
N PHE A 159 -20.79 -1.94 -8.43
CA PHE A 159 -20.30 -0.74 -9.14
C PHE A 159 -20.90 -0.63 -10.55
N THR A 160 -20.81 0.58 -11.10
CA THR A 160 -21.16 0.91 -12.48
C THR A 160 -19.92 1.36 -13.23
N LEU A 161 -19.77 0.87 -14.46
CA LEU A 161 -18.71 1.23 -15.40
C LEU A 161 -19.29 2.01 -16.59
N THR A 162 -18.64 3.12 -16.96
CA THR A 162 -18.96 3.95 -18.12
C THR A 162 -17.69 4.39 -18.85
N GLY A 163 -17.81 4.81 -20.11
CA GLY A 163 -16.74 5.52 -20.82
C GLY A 163 -16.50 6.91 -20.24
N THR A 164 -15.27 7.41 -20.33
CA THR A 164 -14.93 8.82 -20.09
C THR A 164 -14.86 9.58 -21.42
N ASP A 165 -14.66 10.90 -21.36
CA ASP A 165 -14.45 11.74 -22.55
C ASP A 165 -13.18 11.37 -23.34
N ALA A 166 -12.28 10.58 -22.76
CA ALA A 166 -11.09 10.08 -23.42
C ALA A 166 -11.36 8.86 -24.32
N LEU A 167 -12.53 8.22 -24.19
CA LEU A 167 -12.94 7.10 -25.02
C LEU A 167 -13.84 7.61 -26.16
N SER A 168 -13.37 7.50 -27.40
CA SER A 168 -14.08 7.97 -28.58
C SER A 168 -14.62 6.83 -29.44
N GLU A 169 -15.51 7.13 -30.39
CA GLU A 169 -16.01 6.13 -31.34
C GLU A 169 -14.90 5.48 -32.18
N LYS A 170 -13.74 6.15 -32.36
CA LYS A 170 -12.59 5.61 -33.08
C LYS A 170 -11.88 4.48 -32.34
N ASP A 171 -12.07 4.43 -31.02
CA ASP A 171 -11.50 3.41 -30.16
C ASP A 171 -12.40 2.16 -30.08
N LEU A 172 -13.55 2.17 -30.78
CA LEU A 172 -14.52 1.07 -30.78
C LEU A 172 -14.43 0.21 -32.05
N PRO A 173 -14.73 -1.10 -31.96
CA PRO A 173 -15.01 -1.83 -30.74
C PRO A 173 -13.73 -2.04 -29.91
N CYS A 174 -13.84 -1.94 -28.58
CA CYS A 174 -12.72 -2.25 -27.69
C CYS A 174 -13.04 -3.40 -26.75
N GLU A 175 -11.99 -4.10 -26.35
CA GLU A 175 -12.06 -5.13 -25.32
C GLU A 175 -11.54 -4.60 -24.00
N LEU A 176 -12.31 -4.88 -22.95
CA LEU A 176 -12.01 -4.46 -21.59
C LEU A 176 -11.98 -5.66 -20.68
N LYS A 177 -10.85 -5.84 -20.00
CA LYS A 177 -10.74 -6.76 -18.88
C LYS A 177 -11.00 -6.02 -17.57
N VAL A 178 -11.94 -6.55 -16.78
CA VAL A 178 -12.24 -6.10 -15.43
C VAL A 178 -11.87 -7.20 -14.45
N GLU A 179 -11.11 -6.86 -13.41
CA GLU A 179 -10.77 -7.74 -12.30
C GLU A 179 -11.24 -7.10 -11.01
N VAL A 180 -11.95 -7.87 -10.19
CA VAL A 180 -12.54 -7.38 -8.93
C VAL A 180 -12.04 -8.25 -7.79
N THR A 181 -11.84 -7.67 -6.62
CA THR A 181 -11.63 -8.40 -5.36
C THR A 181 -12.22 -7.59 -4.23
N TYR A 182 -12.44 -8.22 -3.08
CA TYR A 182 -12.59 -7.44 -1.86
C TYR A 182 -11.25 -6.89 -1.44
N ASP A 183 -11.22 -5.65 -0.98
CA ASP A 183 -9.99 -5.07 -0.46
C ASP A 183 -9.53 -5.84 0.78
N THR A 184 -8.23 -5.88 0.98
CA THR A 184 -7.62 -6.62 2.09
C THR A 184 -6.68 -5.69 2.83
N SER A 185 -6.74 -5.70 4.16
CA SER A 185 -5.87 -4.89 5.01
C SER A 185 -4.38 -5.18 4.83
N ARG A 186 -4.01 -6.38 4.36
CA ARG A 186 -2.62 -6.77 4.07
C ARG A 186 -2.50 -7.64 2.82
N GLY A 187 -1.43 -7.43 2.07
CA GLY A 187 -1.10 -8.20 0.87
C GLY A 187 -1.81 -7.68 -0.38
N ASN A 188 -1.61 -8.37 -1.51
CA ASN A 188 -2.28 -8.03 -2.76
C ASN A 188 -3.68 -8.69 -2.79
N PRO A 189 -4.78 -7.91 -2.81
CA PRO A 189 -6.14 -8.45 -2.86
C PRO A 189 -6.36 -9.44 -4.01
N TYR A 190 -5.83 -9.14 -5.20
CA TYR A 190 -5.93 -9.98 -6.40
C TYR A 190 -5.28 -11.36 -6.23
N SER A 191 -4.26 -11.46 -5.39
CA SER A 191 -3.59 -12.73 -5.08
C SER A 191 -4.31 -13.55 -4.00
N ARG A 192 -5.21 -12.92 -3.24
CA ARG A 192 -5.93 -13.51 -2.10
C ARG A 192 -7.40 -13.83 -2.38
N TYR A 193 -7.87 -13.51 -3.58
CA TYR A 193 -9.21 -13.87 -4.02
C TYR A 193 -9.50 -15.36 -3.81
N SER A 194 -10.64 -15.65 -3.22
CA SER A 194 -11.19 -17.00 -3.11
C SER A 194 -12.54 -17.09 -3.81
N THR A 195 -12.85 -18.25 -4.40
CA THR A 195 -14.20 -18.51 -4.93
C THR A 195 -15.30 -18.53 -3.86
N LEU A 196 -14.92 -18.54 -2.57
CA LEU A 196 -15.83 -18.37 -1.45
C LEU A 196 -16.23 -16.89 -1.22
N ASP A 197 -15.45 -15.93 -1.73
CA ASP A 197 -15.76 -14.51 -1.62
C ASP A 197 -16.96 -14.15 -2.50
N PHE A 198 -16.88 -14.54 -3.77
CA PHE A 198 -17.93 -14.46 -4.76
C PHE A 198 -17.53 -15.28 -5.99
N ARG A 199 -18.50 -15.51 -6.88
CA ARG A 199 -18.29 -16.24 -8.13
C ARG A 199 -18.86 -15.45 -9.30
N ALA A 200 -18.04 -15.23 -10.31
CA ALA A 200 -18.47 -14.70 -11.60
C ALA A 200 -19.12 -15.80 -12.47
N GLY A 201 -20.06 -15.39 -13.34
CA GLY A 201 -20.62 -16.26 -14.38
C GLY A 201 -21.84 -17.07 -13.93
N LYS A 202 -22.23 -18.07 -14.75
CA LYS A 202 -23.47 -18.83 -14.58
C LYS A 202 -23.48 -19.61 -13.26
N GLY A 203 -24.48 -19.34 -12.41
CA GLY A 203 -24.61 -19.94 -11.08
C GLY A 203 -23.73 -19.29 -9.99
N GLY A 204 -23.10 -18.15 -10.30
CA GLY A 204 -22.45 -17.31 -9.31
C GLY A 204 -23.42 -16.32 -8.65
N ASN A 205 -22.96 -15.64 -7.61
CA ASN A 205 -23.71 -14.62 -6.87
C ASN A 205 -23.53 -13.20 -7.44
N VAL A 206 -22.69 -13.02 -8.47
CA VAL A 206 -22.46 -11.72 -9.12
C VAL A 206 -23.26 -11.63 -10.41
N GLU A 207 -24.13 -10.63 -10.47
CA GLU A 207 -24.98 -10.32 -11.61
C GLU A 207 -24.44 -9.14 -12.40
N ILE A 208 -24.53 -9.25 -13.73
CA ILE A 208 -24.11 -8.20 -14.66
C ILE A 208 -25.35 -7.71 -15.40
N SER A 209 -25.63 -6.42 -15.27
CA SER A 209 -26.66 -5.73 -16.03
C SER A 209 -26.00 -4.80 -17.05
N THR A 210 -26.14 -5.14 -18.32
CA THR A 210 -25.66 -4.34 -19.46
C THR A 210 -26.78 -4.01 -20.42
N LYS A 211 -26.58 -2.95 -21.21
CA LYS A 211 -27.36 -2.67 -22.43
C LYS A 211 -26.67 -3.28 -23.65
N SER A 212 -27.36 -3.27 -24.79
CA SER A 212 -26.94 -3.84 -26.09
C SER A 212 -25.52 -3.47 -26.54
N ALA A 213 -24.99 -2.33 -26.08
CA ALA A 213 -23.65 -1.84 -26.39
C ALA A 213 -22.50 -2.65 -25.76
N VAL A 214 -22.77 -3.50 -24.77
CA VAL A 214 -21.74 -4.28 -24.06
C VAL A 214 -22.10 -5.77 -24.08
N SER A 215 -21.20 -6.59 -24.60
CA SER A 215 -21.31 -8.06 -24.57
C SER A 215 -20.21 -8.68 -23.70
N VAL A 216 -20.57 -9.69 -22.92
CA VAL A 216 -19.62 -10.47 -22.10
C VAL A 216 -18.93 -11.50 -23.00
N ILE A 217 -17.60 -11.42 -23.12
CA ILE A 217 -16.78 -12.35 -23.90
C ILE A 217 -16.48 -13.60 -23.05
N SER A 218 -15.98 -13.40 -21.84
CA SER A 218 -15.60 -14.50 -20.95
C SER A 218 -15.68 -14.10 -19.47
N THR A 219 -15.82 -15.11 -18.60
CA THR A 219 -15.78 -14.96 -17.14
C THR A 219 -14.89 -16.03 -16.55
N LYS A 220 -13.87 -15.65 -15.76
CA LYS A 220 -12.97 -16.59 -15.09
C LYS A 220 -12.62 -16.09 -13.70
N GLY A 221 -13.04 -16.83 -12.68
CA GLY A 221 -12.78 -16.50 -11.29
C GLY A 221 -13.33 -15.12 -10.93
N ASN A 222 -12.43 -14.17 -10.68
CA ASN A 222 -12.74 -12.80 -10.32
C ASN A 222 -12.58 -11.79 -11.48
N SER A 223 -12.51 -12.30 -12.72
CA SER A 223 -12.29 -11.51 -13.91
C SER A 223 -13.39 -11.69 -14.95
N TRP A 224 -13.72 -10.59 -15.62
CA TRP A 224 -14.62 -10.51 -16.76
C TRP A 224 -13.92 -9.87 -17.94
N GLN A 225 -14.19 -10.37 -19.13
CA GLN A 225 -13.83 -9.72 -20.38
C GLN A 225 -15.10 -9.26 -21.09
N PHE A 226 -15.10 -8.01 -21.53
CA PHE A 226 -16.22 -7.38 -22.22
C PHE A 226 -15.78 -6.84 -23.57
N SER A 227 -16.67 -6.91 -24.55
CA SER A 227 -16.56 -6.17 -25.81
C SER A 227 -17.56 -5.01 -25.76
N ILE A 228 -17.05 -3.80 -25.96
CA ILE A 228 -17.83 -2.56 -26.01
C ILE A 228 -17.93 -2.16 -27.48
N LYS A 229 -19.15 -2.09 -28.01
CA LYS A 229 -19.41 -1.83 -29.42
C LYS A 229 -19.74 -0.37 -29.71
N GLU A 230 -20.44 0.28 -28.80
CA GLU A 230 -21.02 1.61 -29.01
C GLU A 230 -20.94 2.48 -27.74
N LEU A 231 -20.87 3.80 -27.93
CA LEU A 231 -21.01 4.80 -26.87
C LEU A 231 -22.37 5.53 -26.99
N PRO A 232 -22.94 6.03 -25.89
CA PRO A 232 -22.52 5.81 -24.51
C PRO A 232 -22.94 4.42 -24.03
N PHE A 233 -22.09 3.77 -23.23
CA PHE A 233 -22.48 2.53 -22.55
C PHE A 233 -22.56 2.72 -21.05
N ARG A 234 -23.35 1.83 -20.43
CA ARG A 234 -23.39 1.67 -18.98
C ARG A 234 -23.49 0.18 -18.67
N MET A 235 -22.59 -0.28 -17.80
CA MET A 235 -22.59 -1.63 -17.26
C MET A 235 -22.65 -1.55 -15.74
N THR A 236 -23.50 -2.33 -15.12
CA THR A 236 -23.60 -2.42 -13.66
C THR A 236 -23.34 -3.85 -13.22
N ILE A 237 -22.43 -4.03 -12.27
CA ILE A 237 -22.06 -5.33 -11.73
C ILE A 237 -22.40 -5.32 -10.24
N LYS A 238 -23.25 -6.25 -9.79
CA LYS A 238 -23.82 -6.31 -8.43
C LYS A 238 -23.75 -7.72 -7.87
N GLY A 239 -23.98 -7.85 -6.56
CA GLY A 239 -23.96 -9.14 -5.85
C GLY A 239 -22.76 -9.33 -4.93
N PHE A 240 -22.02 -8.25 -4.69
CA PHE A 240 -20.95 -8.19 -3.70
C PHE A 240 -21.50 -7.84 -2.31
N ASP A 241 -20.79 -8.28 -1.28
CA ASP A 241 -21.07 -7.90 0.10
C ASP A 241 -20.95 -6.38 0.27
N ALA A 242 -22.01 -5.74 0.78
CA ALA A 242 -22.04 -4.30 0.99
C ALA A 242 -21.14 -3.83 2.15
N ASN A 243 -20.77 -4.73 3.05
CA ASN A 243 -19.93 -4.41 4.22
C ASN A 243 -18.42 -4.57 3.92
N ARG A 244 -18.05 -4.89 2.67
CA ARG A 244 -16.65 -5.05 2.25
C ARG A 244 -16.35 -4.12 1.10
N ASP A 245 -15.21 -3.43 1.18
CA ASP A 245 -14.74 -2.60 0.08
C ASP A 245 -14.31 -3.43 -1.13
N LEU A 246 -14.54 -2.89 -2.33
CA LEU A 246 -14.13 -3.50 -3.59
C LEU A 246 -12.87 -2.82 -4.13
N ARG A 247 -11.92 -3.64 -4.55
CA ARG A 247 -10.76 -3.26 -5.35
C ARG A 247 -11.01 -3.69 -6.79
N ILE A 248 -11.02 -2.72 -7.71
CA ILE A 248 -11.36 -2.94 -9.13
C ILE A 248 -10.18 -2.50 -9.99
N ARG A 249 -9.80 -3.34 -10.94
CA ARG A 249 -8.78 -3.06 -11.96
C ARG A 249 -9.39 -3.20 -13.34
N THR A 250 -9.17 -2.20 -14.17
CA THR A 250 -9.53 -2.19 -15.58
C THR A 250 -8.27 -2.15 -16.43
N SER A 251 -8.18 -3.00 -17.45
CA SER A 251 -7.10 -2.93 -18.43
C SER A 251 -7.67 -3.17 -19.83
N PRO A 252 -7.11 -2.51 -20.87
CA PRO A 252 -7.33 -2.94 -22.25
C PRO A 252 -6.99 -4.43 -22.34
N SER A 253 -7.83 -5.19 -23.02
CA SER A 253 -7.63 -6.63 -23.18
C SER A 253 -6.67 -6.95 -24.32
#